data_AF-A0A7X8J7B7-F1
#
_entry.id   AF-A0A7X8J7B7-F1
#
_cell.length_a   1.000
_cell.length_b   1.000
_cell.length_c   1.000
_cell.angle_alpha   90.00
_cell.angle_beta   90.00
_cell.angle_gamma   90.00
#
_symmetry.space_group_name_H-M   'P 1'
#
loop_
_entity.id
_entity.type
_entity.pdbx_description
1 polymer ?
#
loop_
_entity_poly.entity_id
_entity_poly.type
_entity_poly.pdbx_seq_one_letter_code
_entity_poly.pdbx_strand_id
1 'polypeptide(L)'
;MKKVFALMFCAVALAGSIGCSHVAATNRLNNMRFQDAPRNEVFHINSQIYGVYLFGVLPIFSGSANAADKTSVFTDTVRLDYATLLATAAARELQATRLKDINSRIDSHMIFPFFFLSYKSVEVNVTAVK
;
A
#
# COMPACT_ATOMS: atom_id res chain seq x y z
N MET A 1 -17.17 16.46 29.85
CA MET A 1 -16.86 15.03 29.60
C MET A 1 -17.30 14.54 28.22
N LYS A 2 -18.59 14.68 27.82
CA LYS A 2 -19.07 14.24 26.49
C LYS A 2 -18.29 14.82 25.29
N LYS A 3 -17.95 16.11 25.35
CA LYS A 3 -17.16 16.79 24.29
C LYS A 3 -15.71 16.31 24.19
N VAL A 4 -15.11 15.93 25.32
CA VAL A 4 -13.73 15.41 25.37
C VAL A 4 -13.69 13.97 24.86
N PHE A 5 -14.68 13.15 25.23
CA PHE A 5 -14.83 11.79 24.68
C PHE A 5 -15.05 11.82 23.16
N ALA A 6 -15.88 12.73 22.66
CA ALA A 6 -16.08 12.91 21.22
C ALA A 6 -14.77 13.32 20.51
N LEU A 7 -14.00 14.24 21.10
CA LEU A 7 -12.71 14.67 20.53
C LEU A 7 -11.66 13.55 20.54
N MET A 8 -11.61 12.74 21.60
CA MET A 8 -10.70 11.61 21.72
C MET A 8 -11.07 10.49 20.73
N PHE A 9 -12.37 10.24 20.54
CA PHE A 9 -12.86 9.29 19.54
C PHE A 9 -12.54 9.76 18.11
N CYS A 10 -12.71 11.05 17.82
CA CYS A 10 -12.29 11.64 16.56
C CYS A 10 -10.78 11.54 16.36
N ALA A 11 -9.97 11.83 17.37
CA ALA A 11 -8.51 11.75 17.28
C ALA A 11 -8.02 10.31 17.05
N VAL A 12 -8.62 9.31 17.71
CA VAL A 12 -8.33 7.88 17.49
C VAL A 12 -8.80 7.42 16.11
N ALA A 13 -9.96 7.88 15.66
CA ALA A 13 -10.44 7.62 14.29
C ALA A 13 -9.50 8.24 13.24
N LEU A 14 -8.99 9.45 13.48
CA LEU A 14 -8.03 10.14 12.62
C LEU A 14 -6.64 9.46 12.61
N ALA A 15 -6.18 8.99 13.76
CA ALA A 15 -4.92 8.24 13.89
C ALA A 15 -5.01 6.85 13.23
N GLY A 16 -6.20 6.24 13.19
CA GLY A 16 -6.46 5.03 12.42
C GLY A 16 -6.64 5.25 10.91
N SER A 17 -6.82 6.51 10.47
CA SER A 17 -7.10 6.89 9.08
C SER A 17 -5.94 7.59 8.37
N ILE A 18 -4.70 7.42 8.84
CA ILE A 18 -3.52 7.91 8.10
C ILE A 18 -3.31 6.99 6.90
N GLY A 19 -3.74 7.44 5.72
CA GLY A 19 -3.42 6.78 4.45
C GLY A 19 -1.90 6.73 4.29
N CYS A 20 -1.34 5.54 4.12
CA CYS A 20 0.10 5.36 3.96
C CYS A 20 0.36 4.49 2.73
N SER A 21 1.51 4.70 2.12
CA SER A 21 2.08 3.76 1.16
C SER A 21 3.12 2.92 1.88
N HIS A 22 3.25 1.66 1.51
CA HIS A 22 4.24 0.77 2.09
C HIS A 22 4.85 -0.06 0.98
N VAL A 23 6.15 -0.31 1.07
CA VAL A 23 6.85 -1.24 0.18
C VAL A 23 7.76 -2.12 1.02
N ALA A 24 7.60 -3.43 0.90
CA ALA A 24 8.46 -4.41 1.52
C ALA A 24 9.03 -5.34 0.45
N ALA A 25 10.31 -5.68 0.60
CA ALA A 25 10.97 -6.64 -0.27
C ALA A 25 11.70 -7.69 0.57
N THR A 26 11.67 -8.94 0.12
CA THR A 26 12.36 -10.04 0.78
C THR A 26 12.89 -11.06 -0.23
N ASN A 27 14.07 -11.58 0.04
CA ASN A 27 14.64 -12.77 -0.60
C ASN A 27 14.82 -13.93 0.40
N ARG A 28 14.25 -13.79 1.60
CA ARG A 28 14.36 -14.79 2.66
C ARG A 28 13.34 -15.91 2.44
N LEU A 29 13.76 -16.92 1.69
CA LEU A 29 12.99 -18.13 1.40
C LEU A 29 13.53 -19.25 2.29
N ASN A 30 12.68 -19.86 3.12
CA ASN A 30 13.02 -20.88 4.14
C ASN A 30 13.76 -22.11 3.59
N ASN A 31 15.02 -21.95 3.19
CA ASN A 31 15.84 -22.87 2.39
C ASN A 31 15.24 -23.31 1.04
N MET A 32 14.20 -22.62 0.57
CA MET A 32 13.58 -22.86 -0.74
C MET A 32 14.20 -21.97 -1.82
N ARG A 33 13.97 -22.33 -3.09
CA ARG A 33 14.43 -21.59 -4.27
C ARG A 33 13.26 -21.45 -5.25
N PHE A 34 13.27 -20.37 -6.03
CA PHE A 34 12.39 -20.29 -7.19
C PHE A 34 12.86 -21.27 -8.27
N GLN A 35 11.93 -21.83 -9.02
CA GLN A 35 12.21 -22.84 -10.04
C GLN A 35 13.14 -22.31 -11.14
N ASP A 36 13.02 -21.02 -11.46
CA ASP A 36 13.60 -20.43 -12.69
C ASP A 36 14.81 -19.53 -12.45
N ALA A 37 15.33 -19.40 -11.22
CA ALA A 37 16.44 -18.48 -10.93
C ALA A 37 17.31 -18.86 -9.72
N PRO A 38 18.59 -18.45 -9.68
CA PRO A 38 19.48 -18.66 -8.55
C PRO A 38 18.96 -18.04 -7.25
N ARG A 39 19.29 -18.67 -6.10
CA ARG A 39 18.75 -18.37 -4.76
C ARG A 39 18.82 -16.88 -4.35
N ASN A 40 19.83 -16.15 -4.79
CA ASN A 40 20.12 -14.80 -4.30
C ASN A 40 19.67 -13.69 -5.27
N GLU A 41 19.00 -14.06 -6.36
CA GLU A 41 18.66 -13.16 -7.46
C GLU A 41 17.16 -12.95 -7.58
N VAL A 42 16.37 -13.52 -6.66
CA VAL A 42 14.91 -13.38 -6.68
C VAL A 42 14.41 -12.70 -5.41
N PHE A 43 13.58 -11.68 -5.60
CA PHE A 43 12.98 -10.88 -4.53
C PHE A 43 11.46 -10.91 -4.68
N HIS A 44 10.76 -11.24 -3.61
CA HIS A 44 9.34 -10.98 -3.51
C HIS A 44 9.14 -9.56 -2.99
N ILE A 45 8.39 -8.75 -3.73
CA ILE A 45 8.12 -7.35 -3.41
C ILE A 45 6.62 -7.19 -3.26
N ASN A 46 6.22 -6.61 -2.15
CA ASN A 46 4.85 -6.23 -1.83
C ASN A 46 4.80 -4.70 -1.74
N SER A 47 3.97 -4.07 -2.55
CA SER A 47 3.67 -2.65 -2.45
C SER A 47 2.20 -2.46 -2.15
N GLN A 48 1.90 -1.55 -1.23
CA GLN A 48 0.54 -1.22 -0.85
C GLN A 48 0.38 0.29 -0.81
N ILE A 49 -0.75 0.78 -1.30
CA ILE A 49 -1.20 2.15 -1.07
C ILE A 49 -2.61 2.05 -0.54
N TYR A 50 -2.88 2.69 0.60
CA TYR A 50 -4.22 2.79 1.12
C TYR A 50 -4.58 4.22 1.47
N GLY A 51 -5.88 4.47 1.59
CA GLY A 51 -6.41 5.80 1.83
C GLY A 51 -7.83 5.78 2.34
N VAL A 52 -8.21 6.93 2.89
CA VAL A 52 -9.54 7.19 3.42
C VAL A 52 -10.18 8.30 2.60
N TYR A 53 -11.40 8.03 2.14
CA TYR A 53 -12.16 8.90 1.26
C TYR A 53 -13.48 9.28 1.91
N LEU A 54 -13.92 10.51 1.68
CA LEU A 54 -15.26 10.96 1.98
C LEU A 54 -16.22 10.52 0.87
N PHE A 55 -17.33 9.91 1.25
CA PHE A 55 -18.38 9.35 0.38
C PHE A 55 -17.86 8.41 -0.71
N GLY A 56 -16.72 7.75 -0.50
CA GLY A 56 -16.13 6.88 -1.53
C GLY A 56 -15.45 7.59 -2.69
N VAL A 57 -15.45 8.93 -2.74
CA VAL A 57 -15.02 9.69 -3.92
C VAL A 57 -13.93 10.70 -3.60
N LEU A 58 -14.09 11.50 -2.54
CA LEU A 58 -13.15 12.59 -2.25
C LEU A 58 -12.01 12.07 -1.35
N PRO A 59 -10.76 11.98 -1.83
CA PRO A 59 -9.64 11.54 -0.99
C PRO A 59 -9.43 12.54 0.15
N ILE A 60 -9.35 12.05 1.40
CA ILE A 60 -8.96 12.87 2.55
C ILE A 60 -7.47 12.64 2.80
N PHE A 61 -7.10 11.38 2.99
CA PHE A 61 -5.73 10.92 3.19
C PHE A 61 -5.47 9.71 2.29
N SER A 62 -4.29 9.62 1.74
CA SER A 62 -3.88 8.51 0.87
C SER A 62 -2.38 8.31 0.98
N GLY A 63 -1.87 7.11 0.74
CA GLY A 63 -0.42 6.88 0.71
C GLY A 63 0.27 7.63 -0.41
N SER A 64 1.49 8.12 -0.22
CA SER A 64 2.22 8.80 -1.29
C SER A 64 2.59 7.82 -2.40
N ALA A 65 2.30 8.20 -3.65
CA ALA A 65 2.72 7.44 -4.83
C ALA A 65 4.23 7.55 -5.12
N ASN A 66 4.91 8.56 -4.56
CA ASN A 66 6.29 8.90 -4.90
C ASN A 66 7.30 8.52 -3.82
N ALA A 67 6.82 8.20 -2.61
CA ALA A 67 7.68 7.87 -1.49
C ALA A 67 6.95 6.90 -0.58
N ALA A 68 7.55 5.74 -0.32
CA ALA A 68 7.03 4.78 0.66
C ALA A 68 7.01 5.39 2.07
N ASP A 69 6.10 4.90 2.89
CA ASP A 69 5.85 5.30 4.29
C ASP A 69 5.50 6.79 4.45
N LYS A 70 4.93 7.39 3.40
CA LYS A 70 4.45 8.78 3.40
C LYS A 70 2.96 8.86 3.07
N THR A 71 2.37 9.99 3.44
CA THR A 71 0.96 10.32 3.20
C THR A 71 0.85 11.52 2.27
N SER A 72 -0.11 11.47 1.35
CA SER A 72 -0.63 12.59 0.58
C SER A 72 -2.01 12.97 1.12
N VAL A 73 -2.32 14.27 1.09
CA VAL A 73 -3.59 14.83 1.57
C VAL A 73 -4.36 15.37 0.36
N PHE A 74 -5.68 15.14 0.31
CA PHE A 74 -6.56 15.57 -0.78
C PHE A 74 -6.09 15.17 -2.20
N THR A 75 -5.32 14.09 -2.30
CA THR A 75 -4.79 13.58 -3.58
C THR A 75 -5.19 12.12 -3.74
N ASP A 76 -5.69 11.75 -4.91
CA ASP A 76 -6.06 10.37 -5.19
C ASP A 76 -4.86 9.57 -5.70
N THR A 77 -4.21 8.86 -4.77
CA THR A 77 -3.02 8.03 -5.05
C THR A 77 -3.28 6.53 -4.86
N VAL A 78 -4.44 6.13 -4.34
CA VAL A 78 -4.81 4.71 -4.15
C VAL A 78 -5.22 4.12 -5.49
N ARG A 79 -4.24 3.95 -6.37
CA ARG A 79 -4.41 3.52 -7.75
C ARG A 79 -3.43 2.43 -8.11
N LEU A 80 -3.86 1.54 -9.00
CA LEU A 80 -3.09 0.37 -9.44
C LEU A 80 -1.76 0.76 -10.10
N ASP A 81 -1.76 1.81 -10.92
CA ASP A 81 -0.57 2.30 -11.59
C ASP A 81 0.49 2.81 -10.59
N TYR A 82 0.09 3.58 -9.58
CA TYR A 82 1.02 4.06 -8.55
C TYR A 82 1.59 2.93 -7.69
N ALA A 83 0.75 1.97 -7.25
CA ALA A 83 1.23 0.82 -6.49
C ALA A 83 2.19 -0.06 -7.34
N THR A 84 1.90 -0.21 -8.64
CA THR A 84 2.79 -0.92 -9.56
C THR A 84 4.12 -0.17 -9.75
N LEU A 85 4.08 1.16 -9.87
CA LEU A 85 5.29 1.98 -9.96
C LEU A 85 6.14 1.89 -8.70
N LEU A 86 5.53 1.91 -7.51
CA LEU A 86 6.24 1.72 -6.25
C LEU A 86 6.90 0.33 -6.17
N ALA A 87 6.18 -0.73 -6.54
CA ALA A 87 6.72 -2.08 -6.56
C ALA A 87 7.90 -2.23 -7.54
N THR A 88 7.77 -1.68 -8.75
CA THR A 88 8.82 -1.75 -9.78
C THR A 88 10.00 -0.82 -9.51
N ALA A 89 9.78 0.31 -8.83
CA ALA A 89 10.85 1.17 -8.34
C ALA A 89 11.71 0.44 -7.29
N ALA A 90 11.09 -0.25 -6.33
CA ALA A 90 11.79 -1.07 -5.36
C ALA A 90 12.53 -2.25 -6.02
N ALA A 91 11.94 -2.87 -7.05
CA ALA A 91 12.62 -3.91 -7.84
C ALA A 91 13.90 -3.38 -8.50
N ARG A 92 13.83 -2.17 -9.06
CA ARG A 92 14.97 -1.49 -9.68
C ARG A 92 16.05 -1.12 -8.66
N GLU A 93 15.67 -0.70 -7.46
CA GLU A 93 16.61 -0.44 -6.35
C GLU A 93 17.38 -1.71 -5.94
N LEU A 94 16.74 -2.87 -6.05
CA LEU A 94 17.35 -4.19 -5.83
C LEU A 94 18.15 -4.70 -7.05
N GLN A 95 18.34 -3.86 -8.08
CA GLN A 95 19.02 -4.18 -9.33
C GLN A 95 18.36 -5.32 -10.13
N ALA A 96 17.07 -5.58 -9.93
CA ALA A 96 16.34 -6.54 -10.73
C ALA A 96 16.17 -6.04 -12.18
N THR A 97 16.34 -6.94 -13.15
CA THR A 97 16.21 -6.63 -14.59
C THR A 97 14.93 -7.18 -15.19
N ARG A 98 14.30 -8.17 -14.52
CA ARG A 98 13.08 -8.84 -14.97
C ARG A 98 12.07 -8.91 -13.85
N LEU A 99 10.79 -8.92 -14.22
CA LEU A 99 9.66 -9.11 -13.32
C LEU A 99 8.90 -10.35 -13.75
N LYS A 100 8.40 -11.11 -12.78
CA LYS A 100 7.55 -12.28 -12.97
C LYS A 100 6.39 -12.22 -11.97
N ASP A 101 5.28 -12.86 -12.32
CA ASP A 101 4.16 -13.15 -11.42
C ASP A 101 3.66 -11.90 -10.69
N ILE A 102 3.26 -10.87 -11.46
CA ILE A 102 2.61 -9.68 -10.91
C ILE A 102 1.17 -10.05 -10.57
N ASN A 103 0.78 -9.83 -9.31
CA ASN A 103 -0.59 -9.96 -8.84
C ASN A 103 -1.01 -8.66 -8.15
N SER A 104 -2.28 -8.29 -8.29
CA SER A 104 -2.82 -7.12 -7.63
C SER A 104 -4.11 -7.44 -6.89
N ARG A 105 -4.33 -6.70 -5.81
CA ARG A 105 -5.55 -6.74 -5.02
C ARG A 105 -6.04 -5.32 -4.79
N ILE A 106 -7.31 -5.09 -5.06
CA ILE A 106 -7.96 -3.80 -4.86
C ILE A 106 -9.13 -4.06 -3.93
N ASP A 107 -9.12 -3.42 -2.77
CA ASP A 107 -10.23 -3.50 -1.81
C ASP A 107 -10.83 -2.12 -1.58
N SER A 108 -12.15 -2.09 -1.41
CA SER A 108 -12.86 -0.89 -0.97
C SER A 108 -14.01 -1.29 -0.07
N HIS A 109 -14.10 -0.66 1.10
CA HIS A 109 -15.20 -0.87 2.02
C HIS A 109 -15.49 0.39 2.83
N MET A 110 -16.74 0.53 3.26
CA MET A 110 -17.14 1.61 4.15
C MET A 110 -16.66 1.31 5.57
N ILE A 111 -16.22 2.35 6.28
CA ILE A 111 -15.75 2.21 7.66
C ILE A 111 -16.98 2.22 8.57
N PHE A 112 -17.35 1.08 9.17
CA PHE A 112 -18.44 1.03 10.13
C PHE A 112 -18.02 1.71 11.45
N PRO A 113 -18.86 2.55 12.10
CA PRO A 113 -20.21 2.98 11.72
C PRO A 113 -20.25 4.27 10.86
N PHE A 114 -19.10 4.82 10.49
CA PHE A 114 -18.96 6.04 9.71
C PHE A 114 -19.15 5.79 8.20
N PHE A 115 -20.38 5.51 7.78
CA PHE A 115 -20.70 5.20 6.37
C PHE A 115 -20.41 6.32 5.36
N PHE A 116 -20.07 7.52 5.82
CA PHE A 116 -19.57 8.61 4.97
C PHE A 116 -18.05 8.56 4.77
N LEU A 117 -17.33 7.67 5.46
CA LEU A 117 -15.92 7.38 5.25
C LEU A 117 -15.77 5.99 4.62
N SER A 118 -14.93 5.91 3.61
CA SER A 118 -14.54 4.65 2.98
C SER A 118 -13.05 4.45 3.06
N TYR A 119 -12.65 3.21 3.31
CA TYR A 119 -11.30 2.74 3.11
C TYR A 119 -11.14 2.22 1.68
N LYS A 120 -10.02 2.56 1.05
CA LYS A 120 -9.57 1.97 -0.21
C LYS A 120 -8.13 1.51 -0.05
N SER A 121 -7.79 0.38 -0.63
CA SER A 121 -6.42 -0.10 -0.75
C SER A 121 -6.17 -0.71 -2.10
N VAL A 122 -4.93 -0.55 -2.57
CA VAL A 122 -4.37 -1.23 -3.71
C VAL A 122 -3.07 -1.86 -3.25
N GLU A 123 -2.98 -3.16 -3.44
CA GLU A 123 -1.80 -3.97 -3.17
C GLU A 123 -1.30 -4.57 -4.48
N VAL A 124 0.01 -4.53 -4.69
CA VAL A 124 0.69 -5.15 -5.82
C VAL A 124 1.82 -6.00 -5.29
N ASN A 125 1.79 -7.27 -5.66
CA ASN A 125 2.81 -8.27 -5.40
C ASN A 125 3.56 -8.54 -6.69
N VAL A 126 4.88 -8.55 -6.65
CA VAL A 126 5.72 -8.89 -7.80
C VAL A 126 6.92 -9.71 -7.38
N THR A 127 7.31 -10.65 -8.23
CA THR A 127 8.59 -11.35 -8.12
C THR A 127 9.60 -10.68 -9.04
N ALA A 128 10.64 -10.08 -8.47
CA ALA A 128 11.70 -9.42 -9.21
C ALA A 128 12.91 -10.36 -9.32
N VAL A 129 13.52 -10.44 -10.51
CA VAL A 129 14.67 -11.29 -10.81
C VAL A 129 15.83 -10.44 -11.34
N LYS A 130 17.02 -10.65 -10.78
CA LYS A 130 18.26 -10.02 -11.22
C LYS A 130 18.77 -10.62 -12.51
#